data_AF-A0A1G4HY70-F1
#
_entry.id   AF-A0A1G4HY70-F1
#
_cell.length_a   1.000
_cell.length_b   1.000
_cell.length_c   1.000
_cell.angle_alpha   90.00
_cell.angle_beta   90.00
_cell.angle_gamma   90.00
#
_symmetry.space_group_name_H-M   'P 1'
#
loop_
_entity.id
_entity.type
_entity.pdbx_description
1 polymer ?
#
loop_
_entity_poly.entity_id
_entity_poly.type
_entity_poly.pdbx_seq_one_letter_code
_entity_poly.pdbx_strand_id
1 'polypeptide(L)'
;MAAMLKIHNAILIVILQILTPKSSNAAGENEREFKTICALHNLLTQPVPQPYTLDQQGKLSSTIDLETTANMEAIKMLNLSAAPAAMTSILSDTGETGKWAAVSKNDSQKFYFKDEQQLEDMKDVYKKLAGDDGKGFRAALNLPLKAEAASAVRPQIYKLAGDALKFSDKVSKASTEIKRLRKAAQTNFISALYGQAYATAKDAIITGQNAWTETPAATDFP
;
A
#
# COMPACT_ATOMS: atom_id res chain seq x y z
N MET A 1 -23.69 -9.84 -86.81
CA MET A 1 -24.00 -10.30 -85.44
C MET A 1 -22.83 -10.96 -84.70
N ALA A 2 -21.71 -11.32 -85.33
CA ALA A 2 -20.57 -11.94 -84.62
C ALA A 2 -19.65 -10.96 -83.85
N ALA A 3 -19.65 -9.66 -84.19
CA ALA A 3 -18.80 -8.66 -83.54
C ALA A 3 -19.36 -8.16 -82.19
N MET A 4 -20.69 -8.05 -82.03
CA MET A 4 -21.30 -7.63 -80.76
C MET A 4 -21.17 -8.67 -79.64
N LEU A 5 -21.11 -9.96 -79.98
CA LEU A 5 -20.93 -11.05 -79.01
C LEU A 5 -19.53 -11.06 -78.37
N LYS A 6 -18.51 -10.60 -79.12
CA LYS A 6 -17.12 -10.48 -78.62
C LYS A 6 -16.95 -9.30 -77.67
N ILE A 7 -17.67 -8.20 -77.89
CA ILE A 7 -17.63 -7.01 -77.03
C ILE A 7 -18.35 -7.29 -75.70
N HIS A 8 -19.48 -8.01 -75.73
CA HIS A 8 -20.20 -8.42 -74.52
C HIS A 8 -19.35 -9.34 -73.62
N ASN A 9 -18.64 -10.32 -74.20
CA ASN A 9 -17.76 -11.21 -73.44
C ASN A 9 -16.50 -10.50 -72.90
N ALA A 10 -15.94 -9.54 -73.64
CA ALA A 10 -14.81 -8.74 -73.16
C ALA A 10 -15.21 -7.84 -71.98
N ILE A 11 -16.39 -7.23 -72.03
CA ILE A 11 -16.93 -6.41 -70.94
C ILE A 11 -17.24 -7.28 -69.71
N LEU A 12 -17.80 -8.48 -69.88
CA LEU A 12 -18.09 -9.40 -68.79
C LEU A 12 -16.81 -9.87 -68.07
N ILE A 13 -15.73 -10.13 -68.82
CA ILE A 13 -14.43 -10.52 -68.25
C ILE A 13 -13.79 -9.38 -67.47
N VAL A 14 -13.85 -8.15 -67.97
CA VAL A 14 -13.35 -6.96 -67.26
C VAL A 14 -14.15 -6.70 -65.98
N ILE A 15 -15.48 -6.84 -66.02
CA ILE A 15 -16.33 -6.70 -64.84
C ILE A 15 -16.05 -7.80 -63.80
N LEU A 16 -15.80 -9.05 -64.21
CA LEU A 16 -15.40 -10.13 -63.30
C LEU A 16 -14.04 -9.89 -62.63
N GLN A 17 -13.09 -9.25 -63.32
CA GLN A 17 -11.77 -8.91 -62.75
C GLN A 17 -11.83 -7.73 -61.77
N ILE A 18 -12.83 -6.86 -61.88
CA ILE A 18 -13.07 -5.74 -60.96
C ILE A 18 -13.85 -6.23 -59.70
N LEU A 19 -14.68 -7.26 -59.84
CA LEU A 19 -15.53 -7.82 -58.78
C LEU A 19 -14.94 -9.01 -58.02
N THR A 20 -13.76 -9.53 -58.40
CA THR A 20 -13.02 -10.40 -57.48
C THR A 20 -12.64 -9.57 -56.27
N PRO A 21 -13.15 -9.87 -55.06
CA PRO A 21 -12.60 -9.28 -53.86
C PRO A 21 -11.11 -9.60 -53.90
N LYS A 22 -10.27 -8.57 -54.05
CA LYS A 22 -8.91 -8.69 -53.57
C LYS A 22 -9.08 -8.98 -52.10
N SER A 23 -9.07 -10.26 -51.74
CA SER A 23 -8.68 -10.69 -50.42
C SER A 23 -7.27 -10.15 -50.28
N SER A 24 -7.15 -8.88 -49.85
CA SER A 24 -5.95 -8.49 -49.16
C SER A 24 -5.88 -9.52 -48.05
N ASN A 25 -4.79 -10.27 -48.03
CA ASN A 25 -4.41 -10.93 -46.81
C ASN A 25 -4.18 -9.78 -45.82
N ALA A 26 -5.24 -9.36 -45.12
CA ALA A 26 -5.21 -8.47 -43.96
C ALA A 26 -4.44 -9.10 -42.78
N ALA A 27 -3.75 -10.22 -43.03
CA ALA A 27 -2.73 -10.80 -42.17
C ALA A 27 -1.54 -9.83 -42.08
N GLY A 28 -1.57 -8.99 -41.04
CA GLY A 28 -0.48 -8.07 -40.71
C GLY A 28 -0.91 -6.60 -40.63
N GLU A 29 -2.07 -6.22 -41.16
CA GLU A 29 -2.54 -4.83 -41.12
C GLU A 29 -2.77 -4.33 -39.68
N ASN A 30 -3.08 -5.26 -38.76
CA ASN A 30 -3.30 -4.99 -37.33
C ASN A 30 -2.14 -5.48 -36.43
N GLU A 31 -0.99 -5.86 -36.99
CA GLU A 31 0.11 -6.46 -36.22
C GLU A 31 0.64 -5.50 -35.14
N ARG A 32 0.70 -4.20 -35.46
CA ARG A 32 1.19 -3.17 -34.54
C ARG A 32 0.22 -2.95 -33.38
N GLU A 33 -1.06 -2.92 -33.68
CA GLU A 33 -2.18 -2.76 -32.75
C GLU A 33 -2.24 -3.98 -31.83
N PHE A 34 -2.11 -5.19 -32.40
CA PHE A 34 -2.08 -6.44 -31.64
C PHE A 34 -0.86 -6.49 -30.69
N LYS A 35 0.34 -6.11 -31.15
CA LYS A 35 1.53 -6.00 -30.28
C LYS A 35 1.30 -5.03 -29.11
N THR A 36 0.63 -3.91 -29.37
CA THR A 36 0.32 -2.90 -28.35
C THR A 36 -0.68 -3.43 -27.32
N ILE A 37 -1.75 -4.10 -27.78
CA ILE A 37 -2.75 -4.72 -26.91
C ILE A 37 -2.12 -5.86 -26.10
N CYS A 38 -1.26 -6.69 -26.70
CA CYS A 38 -0.49 -7.71 -25.98
C CYS A 38 0.42 -7.11 -24.91
N ALA A 39 1.07 -5.97 -25.20
CA ALA A 39 1.89 -5.27 -24.20
C ALA A 39 1.03 -4.77 -23.02
N LEU A 40 -0.15 -4.20 -23.29
CA LEU A 40 -1.10 -3.76 -22.26
C LEU A 40 -1.61 -4.95 -21.43
N HIS A 41 -1.96 -6.06 -22.08
CA HIS A 41 -2.36 -7.29 -21.40
C HIS A 41 -1.25 -7.85 -20.51
N ASN A 42 0.00 -7.86 -20.99
CA ASN A 42 1.16 -8.30 -20.21
C ASN A 42 1.42 -7.41 -18.99
N LEU A 43 1.12 -6.11 -19.07
CA LEU A 43 1.17 -5.21 -17.91
C LEU A 43 0.06 -5.52 -16.90
N LEU A 44 -1.14 -5.85 -17.36
CA LEU A 44 -2.27 -6.20 -16.48
C LEU A 44 -2.05 -7.53 -15.73
N THR A 45 -1.41 -8.51 -16.36
CA THR A 45 -1.09 -9.81 -15.74
C THR A 45 0.08 -9.74 -14.75
N GLN A 46 0.66 -8.56 -14.55
CA GLN A 46 1.64 -8.30 -13.50
C GLN A 46 1.00 -7.50 -12.34
N PRO A 47 1.47 -7.71 -11.10
CA PRO A 47 1.12 -6.81 -10.01
C PRO A 47 1.50 -5.36 -10.33
N VAL A 48 0.65 -4.39 -9.97
CA VAL A 48 1.05 -2.98 -10.07
C VAL A 48 2.22 -2.76 -9.11
N PRO A 49 3.37 -2.21 -9.53
CA PRO A 49 4.55 -2.10 -8.68
C PRO A 49 4.27 -1.38 -7.36
N GLN A 50 4.81 -1.94 -6.27
CA GLN A 50 4.81 -1.30 -4.96
C GLN A 50 6.12 -0.51 -4.77
N PRO A 51 6.08 0.71 -4.21
CA PRO A 51 7.29 1.38 -3.77
C PRO A 51 7.87 0.68 -2.52
N TYR A 52 9.19 0.52 -2.50
CA TYR A 52 9.96 -0.13 -1.42
C TYR A 52 10.94 0.85 -0.79
N THR A 53 11.40 0.55 0.42
CA THR A 53 12.57 1.20 1.01
C THR A 53 13.86 0.53 0.54
N LEU A 54 14.95 1.30 0.55
CA LEU A 54 16.28 0.80 0.29
C LEU A 54 17.05 0.64 1.61
N ASP A 55 17.80 -0.44 1.76
CA ASP A 55 18.76 -0.61 2.85
C ASP A 55 19.98 0.32 2.66
N GLN A 56 20.90 0.28 3.63
CA GLN A 56 22.13 1.10 3.60
C GLN A 56 23.07 0.74 2.42
N GLN A 57 22.83 -0.38 1.74
CA GLN A 57 23.57 -0.85 0.58
C GLN A 57 22.79 -0.58 -0.73
N GLY A 58 21.66 0.14 -0.67
CA GLY A 58 20.84 0.49 -1.82
C GLY A 58 20.00 -0.67 -2.37
N LYS A 59 19.84 -1.77 -1.62
CA LYS A 59 18.99 -2.91 -2.01
C LYS A 59 17.60 -2.77 -1.41
N LEU A 60 16.61 -3.38 -2.05
CA LEU A 60 15.24 -3.41 -1.54
C LEU A 60 15.22 -4.10 -0.16
N SER A 61 14.78 -3.36 0.87
CA SER A 61 14.78 -3.81 2.28
C SER A 61 13.42 -4.37 2.68
N SER A 62 12.42 -3.49 2.76
CA SER A 62 11.06 -3.85 3.13
C SER A 62 10.02 -2.93 2.51
N THR A 63 8.75 -3.19 2.80
CA THR A 63 7.70 -2.20 2.59
C THR A 63 7.83 -1.10 3.65
N ILE A 64 7.44 0.12 3.29
CA ILE A 64 7.55 1.31 4.15
C ILE A 64 6.77 1.10 5.47
N ASP A 65 5.67 0.34 5.44
CA ASP A 65 4.82 0.05 6.61
C ASP A 65 5.57 -0.74 7.70
N LEU A 66 6.31 -1.79 7.33
CA LEU A 66 6.93 -2.72 8.28
C LEU A 66 8.06 -2.04 9.08
N GLU A 67 8.93 -1.31 8.39
CA GLU A 67 10.01 -0.53 9.01
C GLU A 67 9.47 0.56 9.95
N THR A 68 8.36 1.20 9.56
CA THR A 68 7.74 2.24 10.38
C THR A 68 7.18 1.67 11.68
N THR A 69 6.48 0.53 11.65
CA THR A 69 5.94 -0.11 12.86
C THR A 69 7.04 -0.49 13.86
N ALA A 70 8.11 -1.15 13.40
CA ALA A 70 9.21 -1.57 14.28
C ALA A 70 9.95 -0.36 14.89
N ASN A 71 10.19 0.69 14.10
CA ASN A 71 10.84 1.92 14.57
C ASN A 71 9.96 2.67 15.59
N MET A 72 8.63 2.66 15.40
CA MET A 72 7.72 3.33 16.33
C MET A 72 7.66 2.66 17.70
N GLU A 73 7.78 1.34 17.79
CA GLU A 73 7.87 0.65 19.07
C GLU A 73 9.14 1.06 19.84
N ALA A 74 10.31 1.05 19.18
CA ALA A 74 11.57 1.47 19.78
C ALA A 74 11.53 2.93 20.25
N ILE A 75 10.88 3.82 19.48
CA ILE A 75 10.70 5.23 19.85
C ILE A 75 9.78 5.38 21.07
N LYS A 76 8.70 4.60 21.14
CA LYS A 76 7.82 4.57 22.33
C LYS A 76 8.59 4.05 23.55
N MET A 77 9.40 3.00 23.41
CA MET A 77 10.27 2.50 24.48
C MET A 77 11.29 3.54 24.95
N LEU A 78 11.91 4.27 24.01
CA LEU A 78 12.84 5.36 24.33
C LEU A 78 12.13 6.47 25.13
N ASN A 79 10.93 6.88 24.70
CA ASN A 79 10.13 7.87 25.42
C ASN A 79 9.78 7.42 26.85
N LEU A 80 9.39 6.16 27.00
CA LEU A 80 9.07 5.58 28.30
C LEU A 80 10.29 5.40 29.22
N SER A 81 11.50 5.25 28.65
CA SER A 81 12.74 5.14 29.43
C SER A 81 13.09 6.41 30.24
N ALA A 82 12.55 7.56 29.82
CA ALA A 82 12.72 8.85 30.52
C ALA A 82 11.41 9.35 31.16
N ALA A 83 10.35 8.54 31.17
CA ALA A 83 9.05 8.93 31.70
C ALA A 83 9.12 9.26 33.22
N PRO A 84 8.28 10.18 33.73
CA PRO A 84 8.20 10.43 35.16
C PRO A 84 7.79 9.18 35.94
N ALA A 85 8.31 9.01 37.15
CA ALA A 85 7.99 7.86 38.01
C ALA A 85 6.48 7.68 38.26
N ALA A 86 5.74 8.79 38.39
CA ALA A 86 4.29 8.78 38.52
C ALA A 86 3.60 8.16 37.29
N MET A 87 4.10 8.44 36.08
CA MET A 87 3.55 7.86 34.85
C MET A 87 3.89 6.37 34.75
N THR A 88 5.13 5.98 35.02
CA THR A 88 5.52 4.56 34.96
C THR A 88 4.80 3.72 36.01
N SER A 89 4.50 4.30 37.18
CA SER A 89 3.69 3.63 38.21
C SER A 89 2.28 3.29 37.70
N ILE A 90 1.64 4.19 36.95
CA ILE A 90 0.34 3.93 36.32
C ILE A 90 0.46 2.82 35.28
N LEU A 91 1.53 2.84 34.47
CA LEU A 91 1.75 1.86 33.42
C LEU A 91 2.04 0.44 33.97
N SER A 92 2.66 0.34 35.14
CA SER A 92 2.88 -0.95 35.82
C SER A 92 1.67 -1.44 36.61
N ASP A 93 0.66 -0.60 36.83
CA ASP A 93 -0.47 -0.91 37.70
C ASP A 93 -1.56 -1.69 36.96
N THR A 94 -1.73 -2.95 37.37
CA THR A 94 -2.76 -3.87 36.87
C THR A 94 -4.07 -3.79 37.65
N GLY A 95 -4.14 -2.99 38.72
CA GLY A 95 -5.32 -2.76 39.55
C GLY A 95 -6.23 -1.65 39.04
N GLU A 96 -7.26 -1.31 39.82
CA GLU A 96 -8.26 -0.30 39.47
C GLU A 96 -7.67 1.11 39.30
N THR A 97 -6.62 1.45 40.07
CA THR A 97 -5.93 2.74 40.01
C THR A 97 -5.16 2.95 38.70
N GLY A 98 -4.77 1.86 38.03
CA GLY A 98 -4.11 1.89 36.73
C GLY A 98 -5.07 1.92 35.54
N LYS A 99 -6.40 1.84 35.76
CA LYS A 99 -7.39 1.88 34.68
C LYS A 99 -7.76 3.31 34.28
N TRP A 100 -8.17 3.47 33.03
CA TRP A 100 -8.56 4.77 32.47
C TRP A 100 -9.58 5.53 33.34
N ALA A 101 -10.58 4.85 33.90
CA ALA A 101 -11.62 5.45 34.72
C ALA A 101 -11.07 6.14 35.99
N ALA A 102 -9.96 5.65 36.56
CA ALA A 102 -9.29 6.24 37.71
C ALA A 102 -8.30 7.33 37.27
N VAL A 103 -7.48 7.05 36.26
CA VAL A 103 -6.44 7.95 35.75
C VAL A 103 -7.03 9.26 35.20
N SER A 104 -8.11 9.17 34.41
CA SER A 104 -8.77 10.32 33.80
C SER A 104 -9.45 11.27 34.80
N LYS A 105 -9.77 10.78 36.01
CA LYS A 105 -10.40 11.57 37.09
C LYS A 105 -9.39 12.18 38.05
N ASN A 106 -8.12 11.78 37.98
CA ASN A 106 -7.07 12.30 38.84
C ASN A 106 -6.42 13.54 38.20
N ASP A 107 -6.54 14.70 38.86
CA ASP A 107 -6.02 15.98 38.35
C ASP A 107 -4.53 15.99 38.06
N SER A 108 -3.74 15.19 38.78
CA SER A 108 -2.29 15.10 38.60
C SER A 108 -1.87 14.08 37.53
N GLN A 109 -2.80 13.27 37.02
CA GLN A 109 -2.49 12.14 36.11
C GLN A 109 -3.23 12.23 34.78
N LYS A 110 -4.37 12.93 34.73
CA LYS A 110 -5.25 13.04 33.55
C LYS A 110 -4.58 13.61 32.29
N PHE A 111 -3.41 14.23 32.43
CA PHE A 111 -2.65 14.82 31.32
C PHE A 111 -1.58 13.90 30.74
N TYR A 112 -1.30 12.75 31.36
CA TYR A 112 -0.29 11.81 30.85
C TYR A 112 -0.75 11.04 29.62
N PHE A 113 -2.07 10.83 29.49
CA PHE A 113 -2.68 10.05 28.41
C PHE A 113 -3.92 10.78 27.90
N LYS A 114 -4.11 10.76 26.59
CA LYS A 114 -5.22 11.40 25.88
C LYS A 114 -6.52 10.61 26.01
N ASP A 115 -6.43 9.28 25.91
CA ASP A 115 -7.56 8.37 25.89
C ASP A 115 -7.17 6.99 26.43
N GLU A 116 -8.16 6.13 26.64
CA GLU A 116 -7.99 4.75 27.14
C GLU A 116 -7.09 3.92 26.23
N GLN A 117 -7.27 4.05 24.91
CA GLN A 117 -6.45 3.34 23.94
C GLN A 117 -4.96 3.71 24.09
N GLN A 118 -4.64 4.99 24.24
CA GLN A 118 -3.25 5.41 24.44
C GLN A 118 -2.67 4.86 25.75
N LEU A 119 -3.46 4.80 26.83
CA LEU A 119 -3.01 4.22 28.09
C LEU A 119 -2.65 2.74 27.91
N GLU A 120 -3.54 1.94 27.32
CA GLU A 120 -3.31 0.51 27.12
C GLU A 120 -2.15 0.25 26.13
N ASP A 121 -2.07 1.01 25.04
CA ASP A 121 -0.91 0.96 24.12
C ASP A 121 0.42 1.22 24.84
N MET A 122 0.45 2.21 25.75
CA MET A 122 1.65 2.52 26.51
C MET A 122 1.95 1.48 27.59
N LYS A 123 0.92 0.84 28.17
CA LYS A 123 1.09 -0.28 29.09
C LYS A 123 1.74 -1.47 28.41
N ASP A 124 1.29 -1.82 27.21
CA ASP A 124 1.87 -2.91 26.42
C ASP A 124 3.34 -2.64 26.09
N VAL A 125 3.67 -1.44 25.62
CA VAL A 125 5.07 -1.08 25.34
C VAL A 125 5.90 -1.03 26.61
N TYR A 126 5.36 -0.53 27.72
CA TYR A 126 6.08 -0.50 29.00
C TYR A 126 6.35 -1.91 29.53
N LYS A 127 5.38 -2.82 29.41
CA LYS A 127 5.54 -4.23 29.76
C LYS A 127 6.66 -4.89 28.96
N LYS A 128 6.73 -4.63 27.65
CA LYS A 128 7.83 -5.11 26.81
C LYS A 128 9.17 -4.51 27.23
N LEU A 129 9.23 -3.19 27.45
CA LEU A 129 10.44 -2.48 27.90
C LEU A 129 10.97 -3.06 29.22
N ALA A 130 10.08 -3.27 30.20
CA ALA A 130 10.43 -3.78 31.52
C ALA A 130 10.71 -5.29 31.53
N GLY A 131 10.08 -6.05 30.63
CA GLY A 131 10.21 -7.50 30.50
C GLY A 131 11.44 -7.96 29.74
N ASP A 132 11.44 -9.25 29.38
CA ASP A 132 12.56 -9.90 28.68
C ASP A 132 12.75 -9.40 27.26
N ASP A 133 11.65 -9.08 26.55
CA ASP A 133 11.69 -8.51 25.19
C ASP A 133 12.52 -7.22 25.12
N GLY A 134 12.46 -6.39 26.17
CA GLY A 134 13.19 -5.14 26.29
C GLY A 134 14.63 -5.30 26.78
N LYS A 135 15.13 -6.50 27.09
CA LYS A 135 16.44 -6.71 27.71
C LYS A 135 17.59 -6.15 26.86
N GLY A 136 17.57 -6.41 25.55
CA GLY A 136 18.59 -5.90 24.61
C GLY A 136 18.56 -4.38 24.52
N PHE A 137 17.37 -3.79 24.43
CA PHE A 137 17.18 -2.34 24.39
C PHE A 137 17.68 -1.66 25.68
N ARG A 138 17.32 -2.23 26.85
CA ARG A 138 17.78 -1.73 28.15
C ARG A 138 19.29 -1.82 28.30
N ALA A 139 19.90 -2.91 27.84
CA ALA A 139 21.36 -3.07 27.86
C ALA A 139 22.06 -2.04 26.96
N ALA A 140 21.55 -1.84 25.73
CA ALA A 140 22.13 -0.90 24.77
C ALA A 140 22.11 0.55 25.27
N LEU A 141 21.08 0.93 26.05
CA LEU A 141 20.90 2.30 26.55
C LEU A 141 21.26 2.48 28.03
N ASN A 142 21.81 1.45 28.69
CA ASN A 142 22.13 1.45 30.12
C ASN A 142 20.94 1.89 31.01
N LEU A 143 19.77 1.28 30.77
CA LEU A 143 18.54 1.58 31.51
C LEU A 143 18.45 0.78 32.84
N PRO A 144 17.76 1.31 33.88
CA PRO A 144 17.07 2.61 33.90
C PRO A 144 18.03 3.79 34.03
N LEU A 145 17.65 4.93 33.43
CA LEU A 145 18.38 6.18 33.58
C LEU A 145 18.30 6.66 35.04
N LYS A 146 19.37 7.29 35.53
CA LYS A 146 19.32 8.07 36.78
C LYS A 146 18.30 9.20 36.66
N ALA A 147 17.66 9.58 37.76
CA ALA A 147 16.55 10.54 37.76
C ALA A 147 16.93 11.90 37.14
N GLU A 148 18.14 12.39 37.42
CA GLU A 148 18.67 13.65 36.90
C GLU A 148 18.88 13.57 35.39
N ALA A 149 19.46 12.46 34.91
CA ALA A 149 19.69 12.20 33.51
C ALA A 149 18.34 12.07 32.75
N ALA A 150 17.41 11.29 33.29
CA ALA A 150 16.06 11.13 32.74
C ALA A 150 15.34 12.48 32.63
N SER A 151 15.41 13.31 33.68
CA SER A 151 14.82 14.65 33.67
C SER A 151 15.46 15.56 32.60
N ALA A 152 16.78 15.53 32.47
CA ALA A 152 17.53 16.36 31.53
C ALA A 152 17.26 16.03 30.05
N VAL A 153 17.03 14.75 29.72
CA VAL A 153 16.81 14.29 28.33
C VAL A 153 15.33 14.18 27.94
N ARG A 154 14.41 14.19 28.93
CA ARG A 154 12.97 14.00 28.69
C ARG A 154 12.39 14.99 27.67
N PRO A 155 12.66 16.31 27.72
CA PRO A 155 12.09 17.23 26.73
C PRO A 155 12.50 16.91 25.29
N GLN A 156 13.75 16.51 25.09
CA GLN A 156 14.32 16.18 23.78
C GLN A 156 13.75 14.87 23.25
N ILE A 157 13.66 13.85 24.11
CA ILE A 157 13.05 12.56 23.75
C ILE A 157 11.55 12.73 23.46
N TYR A 158 10.84 13.52 24.27
CA TYR A 158 9.42 13.82 24.05
C TYR A 158 9.19 14.49 22.69
N LYS A 159 10.03 15.48 22.34
CA LYS A 159 9.98 16.14 21.03
C LYS A 159 10.24 15.14 19.90
N LEU A 160 11.28 14.32 20.02
CA LEU A 160 11.65 13.32 19.01
C LEU A 160 10.53 12.29 18.81
N ALA A 161 9.92 11.80 19.90
CA ALA A 161 8.80 10.88 19.84
C ALA A 161 7.56 11.53 19.18
N GLY A 162 7.29 12.80 19.50
CA GLY A 162 6.22 13.56 18.86
C GLY A 162 6.43 13.76 17.35
N ASP A 163 7.66 14.05 16.92
CA ASP A 163 7.98 14.22 15.51
C ASP A 163 7.95 12.88 14.75
N ALA A 164 8.39 11.79 15.39
CA ALA A 164 8.27 10.44 14.86
C ALA A 164 6.81 10.00 14.67
N LEU A 165 5.92 10.28 15.63
CA LEU A 165 4.49 10.01 15.50
C LEU A 165 3.90 10.73 14.29
N LYS A 166 4.20 12.03 14.12
CA LYS A 166 3.75 12.79 12.93
C LYS A 166 4.29 12.22 11.63
N PHE A 167 5.54 11.74 11.63
CA PHE A 167 6.13 11.11 10.46
C PHE A 167 5.47 9.76 10.14
N SER A 168 5.23 8.93 11.15
CA SER A 168 4.49 7.67 11.02
C SER A 168 3.08 7.89 10.46
N ASP A 169 2.38 8.93 10.89
CA ASP A 169 1.08 9.29 10.33
C ASP A 169 1.15 9.64 8.84
N LYS A 170 2.18 10.40 8.43
CA LYS A 170 2.41 10.72 7.02
C LYS A 170 2.70 9.47 6.20
N VAL A 171 3.51 8.56 6.73
CA VAL A 171 3.82 7.28 6.09
C VAL A 171 2.55 6.43 5.93
N SER A 172 1.76 6.28 6.98
CA SER A 172 0.51 5.51 6.94
C SER A 172 -0.47 6.07 5.89
N LYS A 173 -0.60 7.40 5.81
CA LYS A 173 -1.39 8.07 4.77
C LYS A 173 -0.85 7.79 3.38
N ALA A 174 0.48 7.90 3.19
CA ALA A 174 1.11 7.60 1.92
C ALA A 174 0.90 6.13 1.49
N SER A 175 1.03 5.17 2.41
CA SER A 175 0.77 3.76 2.14
C SER A 175 -0.68 3.49 1.73
N THR A 176 -1.63 4.12 2.42
CA THR A 176 -3.05 4.07 2.06
C THR A 176 -3.28 4.62 0.65
N GLU A 177 -2.66 5.75 0.34
CA GLU A 177 -2.75 6.37 -0.98
C GLU A 177 -2.10 5.51 -2.08
N ILE A 178 -0.96 4.87 -1.80
CA ILE A 178 -0.33 3.91 -2.71
C ILE A 178 -1.27 2.73 -3.00
N LYS A 179 -1.91 2.15 -1.97
CA LYS A 179 -2.89 1.06 -2.17
C LYS A 179 -4.06 1.52 -3.04
N ARG A 180 -4.58 2.73 -2.79
CA ARG A 180 -5.66 3.33 -3.58
C ARG A 180 -5.25 3.54 -5.03
N LEU A 181 -4.07 4.12 -5.28
CA LEU A 181 -3.54 4.38 -6.62
C LEU A 181 -3.28 3.08 -7.39
N ARG A 182 -2.75 2.05 -6.73
CA ARG A 182 -2.54 0.73 -7.34
C ARG A 182 -3.85 0.08 -7.73
N LYS A 183 -4.87 0.12 -6.86
CA LYS A 183 -6.22 -0.36 -7.19
C LYS A 183 -6.76 0.40 -8.40
N ALA A 184 -6.74 1.74 -8.37
CA ALA A 184 -7.23 2.58 -9.45
C ALA A 184 -6.50 2.32 -10.79
N ALA A 185 -5.18 2.12 -10.76
CA ALA A 185 -4.41 1.77 -11.96
C ALA A 185 -4.87 0.43 -12.55
N GLN A 186 -5.02 -0.61 -11.73
CA GLN A 186 -5.51 -1.91 -12.19
C GLN A 186 -6.96 -1.81 -12.71
N THR A 187 -7.84 -1.07 -12.02
CA THR A 187 -9.21 -0.78 -12.50
C THR A 187 -9.18 -0.13 -13.88
N ASN A 188 -8.36 0.90 -14.07
CA ASN A 188 -8.26 1.60 -15.35
C ASN A 188 -7.74 0.69 -16.48
N PHE A 189 -6.76 -0.18 -16.20
CA PHE A 189 -6.29 -1.16 -17.18
C PHE A 189 -7.38 -2.17 -17.57
N ILE A 190 -8.13 -2.68 -16.60
CA ILE A 190 -9.25 -3.61 -16.83
C ILE A 190 -10.36 -2.91 -17.62
N SER A 191 -10.73 -1.67 -17.24
CA SER A 191 -11.71 -0.87 -17.97
C SER A 191 -11.29 -0.60 -19.40
N ALA A 192 -10.00 -0.36 -19.65
CA ALA A 192 -9.48 -0.10 -20.99
C ALA A 192 -9.47 -1.36 -21.88
N LEU A 193 -9.18 -2.54 -21.32
CA LEU A 193 -9.10 -3.79 -22.07
C LEU A 193 -10.45 -4.49 -22.22
N TYR A 194 -11.30 -4.44 -21.18
CA TYR A 194 -12.52 -5.25 -21.07
C TYR A 194 -13.79 -4.41 -20.83
N GLY A 195 -13.67 -3.09 -20.73
CA GLY A 195 -14.80 -2.19 -20.52
C GLY A 195 -15.13 -1.91 -19.05
N GLN A 196 -15.78 -0.76 -18.80
CA GLN A 196 -16.08 -0.28 -17.44
C GLN A 196 -17.08 -1.18 -16.69
N ALA A 197 -18.05 -1.77 -17.40
CA ALA A 197 -19.03 -2.66 -16.79
C ALA A 197 -18.36 -3.90 -16.18
N TYR A 198 -17.41 -4.49 -16.92
CA TYR A 198 -16.63 -5.63 -16.46
C TYR A 198 -15.75 -5.28 -15.26
N ALA A 199 -15.03 -4.16 -15.31
CA ALA A 199 -14.24 -3.69 -14.18
C ALA A 199 -15.09 -3.47 -12.92
N THR A 200 -16.29 -2.92 -13.07
CA THR A 200 -17.23 -2.68 -11.97
C THR A 200 -17.74 -4.00 -11.38
N ALA A 201 -18.08 -4.99 -12.21
CA ALA A 201 -18.52 -6.31 -11.77
C ALA A 201 -17.44 -7.07 -10.99
N LYS A 202 -16.16 -6.76 -11.23
CA LYS A 202 -15.00 -7.42 -10.60
C LYS A 202 -14.33 -6.58 -9.51
N ASP A 203 -14.87 -5.43 -9.10
CA ASP A 203 -14.21 -4.51 -8.16
C ASP A 203 -13.73 -5.18 -6.86
N ALA A 204 -14.47 -6.16 -6.36
CA ALA A 204 -14.14 -6.89 -5.14
C ALA A 204 -12.80 -7.65 -5.19
N ILE A 205 -12.35 -8.05 -6.38
CA ILE A 205 -11.08 -8.79 -6.56
C ILE A 205 -9.96 -7.89 -7.12
N ILE A 206 -10.27 -6.65 -7.51
CA ILE A 206 -9.29 -5.67 -7.99
C ILE A 206 -8.61 -5.04 -6.77
N THR A 207 -7.30 -5.27 -6.65
CA THR A 207 -6.51 -4.81 -5.50
C THR A 207 -5.27 -4.00 -5.90
N GLY A 208 -4.82 -4.14 -7.14
CA GLY A 208 -3.52 -3.66 -7.63
C GLY A 208 -2.32 -4.39 -7.01
N GLN A 209 -2.55 -5.34 -6.10
CA GLN A 209 -1.52 -6.06 -5.35
C GLN A 209 -1.18 -7.40 -6.00
N ASN A 210 -2.18 -8.04 -6.61
CA ASN A 210 -2.04 -9.32 -7.25
C ASN A 210 -2.09 -9.16 -8.77
N ALA A 211 -1.41 -10.08 -9.45
CA ALA A 211 -1.57 -10.27 -10.89
C ALA A 211 -3.05 -10.49 -11.23
N TRP A 212 -3.50 -9.90 -12.33
CA TRP A 212 -4.82 -10.21 -12.86
C TRP A 212 -4.80 -11.58 -13.53
N THR A 213 -5.67 -12.49 -13.08
CA THR A 213 -5.75 -13.87 -13.59
C THR A 213 -7.08 -14.19 -14.27
N GLU A 214 -8.07 -13.31 -14.20
CA GLU A 214 -9.37 -13.57 -14.79
C GLU A 214 -9.32 -13.40 -16.31
N THR A 215 -10.00 -14.30 -17.00
CA THR A 215 -10.22 -14.21 -18.45
C THR A 215 -11.69 -13.85 -18.68
N PRO A 216 -12.00 -12.72 -19.34
CA PRO A 216 -13.38 -12.38 -19.69
C PRO A 216 -13.96 -13.41 -20.67
N ALA A 217 -15.24 -13.75 -20.50
CA ALA A 217 -15.99 -14.50 -21.50
C ALA A 217 -16.35 -13.59 -22.69
N ALA A 218 -16.70 -14.18 -23.84
CA ALA A 218 -17.11 -13.40 -25.01
C ALA A 218 -18.31 -12.47 -24.72
N THR A 219 -19.18 -12.85 -23.78
CA THR A 219 -20.33 -12.06 -23.33
C THR A 219 -19.98 -10.85 -22.47
N ASP A 220 -18.74 -10.77 -21.99
CA ASP A 220 -18.27 -9.70 -21.11
C ASP A 220 -17.73 -8.48 -21.88
N PHE A 221 -17.55 -8.60 -23.19
CA PHE A 221 -17.13 -7.52 -24.06
C PHE A 221 -18.35 -6.72 -24.57
N PRO A 222 -18.25 -5.38 -24.65
CA PRO A 222 -19.31 -4.52 -25.16
C PRO A 222 -19.60 -4.70 -26.66
#